data_AF-A0A8B8FXY5-F1
#
_entry.id   AF-A0A8B8FXY5-F1
#
_cell.length_a   1.000
_cell.length_b   1.000
_cell.length_c   1.000
_cell.angle_alpha   90.00
_cell.angle_beta   90.00
_cell.angle_gamma   90.00
#
_symmetry.space_group_name_H-M   'P 1'
#
loop_
_entity.id
_entity.type
_entity.pdbx_description
1 polymer ?
#
loop_
_entity_poly.entity_id
_entity_poly.type
_entity_poly.pdbx_seq_one_letter_code
_entity_poly.pdbx_strand_id
1 'polypeptide(L)'
;MFFGLPYLPENFVSDAFDDILSEAPKHKKCTEFANYVLENYIDTEQFPPSMWAEEPNGTKRTTNGAESYHSQLRFEFYMPHPSVFQVVRFYVFRLMF
;
A
#
# COMPACT_ATOMS: atom_id res chain seq x y z
N MET A 1 -0.08 -2.17 0.13
CA MET A 1 -0.57 -1.90 -1.24
C MET A 1 -0.51 -0.41 -1.56
N PHE A 2 -0.94 0.50 -0.67
CA PHE A 2 -0.96 1.95 -0.92
C PHE A 2 0.38 2.71 -0.95
N PHE A 3 1.51 2.07 -0.64
CA PHE A 3 2.83 2.74 -0.59
C PHE A 3 3.30 3.30 -1.95
N GLY A 4 2.71 2.82 -3.06
CA GLY A 4 2.99 3.32 -4.39
C GLY A 4 2.27 4.61 -4.75
N LEU A 5 1.14 4.93 -4.10
CA LEU A 5 0.30 6.07 -4.47
C LEU A 5 1.04 7.42 -4.41
N PRO A 6 1.90 7.72 -3.41
CA PRO A 6 2.60 9.00 -3.35
C PRO A 6 3.56 9.26 -4.52
N TYR A 7 3.87 8.23 -5.31
CA TYR A 7 4.77 8.29 -6.46
C TYR A 7 4.03 8.32 -7.79
N LEU A 8 2.71 8.51 -7.77
CA LEU A 8 1.91 8.67 -8.99
C LEU A 8 1.63 10.15 -9.24
N PRO A 9 1.45 10.55 -10.51
CA PRO A 9 0.81 11.82 -10.80
C PRO A 9 -0.59 11.86 -10.17
N GLU A 10 -0.99 13.02 -9.62
CA GLU A 10 -2.24 13.20 -8.87
C GLU A 10 -3.48 12.67 -9.62
N ASN A 11 -3.51 12.82 -10.94
CA ASN A 11 -4.62 12.42 -11.79
C ASN A 11 -4.76 10.90 -11.96
N PHE A 12 -3.75 10.11 -11.58
CA PHE A 12 -3.78 8.63 -11.63
C PHE A 12 -4.04 8.00 -10.26
N VAL A 13 -4.06 8.80 -9.19
CA VAL A 13 -4.17 8.27 -7.82
C VAL A 13 -5.51 7.59 -7.57
N SER A 14 -6.61 8.15 -8.07
CA SER A 14 -7.95 7.57 -7.91
C SER A 14 -8.07 6.23 -8.65
N ASP A 15 -7.67 6.19 -9.91
CA ASP A 15 -7.74 4.97 -10.73
C ASP A 15 -6.87 3.85 -10.12
N ALA A 16 -5.64 4.18 -9.70
CA ALA A 16 -4.77 3.22 -9.04
C ALA A 16 -5.31 2.75 -7.68
N PHE A 17 -6.04 3.60 -6.97
CA PHE A 17 -6.71 3.21 -5.74
C PHE A 17 -7.82 2.19 -6.00
N ASP A 18 -8.63 2.41 -7.05
CA ASP A 18 -9.68 1.47 -7.46
C ASP A 18 -9.11 0.10 -7.88
N ASP A 19 -8.02 0.08 -8.65
CA ASP A 19 -7.29 -1.14 -9.01
C ASP A 19 -6.77 -1.89 -7.77
N ILE A 20 -6.28 -1.16 -6.76
CA ILE A 20 -5.86 -1.78 -5.50
C ILE A 20 -7.06 -2.38 -4.76
N LEU A 21 -8.22 -1.73 -4.78
CA LEU A 21 -9.43 -2.22 -4.12
C LEU A 21 -10.06 -3.42 -4.86
N SER A 22 -9.92 -3.53 -6.18
CA SER A 22 -10.46 -4.67 -6.93
C SER A 22 -9.76 -5.98 -6.56
N GLU A 23 -8.46 -5.91 -6.28
CA GLU A 23 -7.63 -7.04 -5.86
C GLU A 23 -7.65 -7.24 -4.34
N ALA A 24 -8.27 -6.32 -3.59
CA ALA A 24 -8.26 -6.36 -2.14
C ALA A 24 -9.12 -7.52 -1.58
N PRO A 25 -8.71 -8.10 -0.44
CA PRO A 25 -9.47 -9.09 0.30
C PRO A 25 -10.84 -8.53 0.71
N LYS A 26 -11.89 -9.34 0.53
CA LYS A 26 -13.25 -9.03 0.99
C LYS A 26 -13.39 -9.23 2.50
N HIS A 27 -12.55 -8.56 3.28
CA HIS A 27 -12.54 -8.58 4.73
C HIS A 27 -12.96 -7.22 5.27
N LYS A 28 -13.89 -7.20 6.22
CA LYS A 28 -14.49 -5.95 6.77
C LYS A 28 -13.45 -4.90 7.18
N LYS A 29 -12.39 -5.30 7.87
CA LYS A 29 -11.30 -4.38 8.27
C LYS A 29 -10.57 -3.74 7.09
N CYS A 30 -10.43 -4.45 5.97
CA CYS A 30 -9.79 -3.92 4.77
C CYS A 30 -10.69 -2.88 4.11
N THR A 31 -12.01 -3.15 4.05
CA THR A 31 -13.01 -2.18 3.57
C THR A 31 -13.08 -0.94 4.45
N GLU A 32 -13.08 -1.09 5.77
CA GLU A 32 -13.08 0.05 6.71
C GLU A 32 -11.83 0.93 6.53
N PHE A 33 -10.67 0.29 6.38
CA PHE A 33 -9.42 1.00 6.13
C PHE A 33 -9.42 1.70 4.75
N ALA A 34 -9.91 1.03 3.71
CA ALA A 34 -10.04 1.61 2.38
C ALA A 34 -10.96 2.83 2.38
N ASN A 35 -12.14 2.74 3.00
CA ASN A 35 -13.07 3.88 3.10
C ASN A 35 -12.43 5.06 3.83
N TYR A 36 -11.71 4.79 4.92
CA TYR A 36 -10.97 5.85 5.62
C TYR A 36 -9.96 6.54 4.70
N VAL A 37 -9.20 5.78 3.91
CA VAL A 37 -8.25 6.35 2.95
C VAL A 37 -8.96 7.17 1.86
N LEU A 38 -10.06 6.65 1.32
CA LEU A 38 -10.88 7.32 0.32
C LEU A 38 -11.33 8.69 0.82
N GLU A 39 -11.98 8.74 1.99
CA GLU A 39 -12.58 9.95 2.57
C GLU A 39 -11.54 11.00 3.03
N ASN A 40 -10.33 10.57 3.39
CA ASN A 40 -9.33 11.46 4.01
C ASN A 40 -8.15 11.82 3.10
N TYR A 41 -7.95 11.11 1.98
CA TYR A 41 -6.75 11.30 1.14
C TYR A 41 -7.02 11.25 -0.36
N ILE A 42 -8.08 10.58 -0.83
CA ILE A 42 -8.35 10.41 -2.27
C ILE A 42 -9.44 11.37 -2.71
N ASP A 43 -10.62 11.28 -2.11
CA ASP A 43 -11.80 12.11 -2.38
C ASP A 43 -12.04 13.07 -1.21
N THR A 44 -11.11 14.02 -1.07
CA THR A 44 -11.14 15.01 0.02
C THR A 44 -10.66 16.37 -0.47
N GLU A 45 -11.19 17.42 0.15
CA GLU A 45 -10.68 18.79 -0.02
C GLU A 45 -9.55 19.12 0.97
N GLN A 46 -9.40 18.34 2.05
CA GLN A 46 -8.51 18.70 3.16
C GLN A 46 -7.06 18.22 2.95
N PHE A 47 -6.88 17.00 2.44
CA PHE A 47 -5.59 16.43 2.06
C PHE A 47 -5.64 15.79 0.67
N PRO A 48 -5.94 16.57 -0.39
CA PRO A 48 -6.10 16.04 -1.74
C PRO A 48 -4.79 15.44 -2.29
N PRO A 49 -4.86 14.53 -3.27
CA PRO A 49 -3.68 13.94 -3.92
C PRO A 49 -2.65 14.96 -4.40
N SER A 50 -3.09 16.13 -4.86
CA SER A 50 -2.21 17.24 -5.28
C SER A 50 -1.23 17.73 -4.21
N MET A 51 -1.52 17.45 -2.93
CA MET A 51 -0.66 17.84 -1.81
C MET A 51 0.46 16.83 -1.53
N TRP A 52 0.26 15.55 -1.88
CA TRP A 52 1.13 14.47 -1.40
C TRP A 52 1.62 13.51 -2.49
N ALA A 53 0.89 13.37 -3.60
CA ALA A 53 1.24 12.52 -4.73
C ALA A 53 1.96 13.33 -5.81
N GLU A 54 3.10 12.83 -6.26
CA GLU A 54 3.81 13.41 -7.39
C GLU A 54 4.63 12.33 -8.10
N GLU A 55 4.79 12.45 -9.42
CA GLU A 55 5.75 11.64 -10.14
C GLU A 55 7.17 11.81 -9.54
N PRO A 56 7.96 10.73 -9.43
CA PRO A 56 9.34 10.82 -8.98
C PRO A 56 10.17 11.72 -9.89
N ASN A 57 10.27 12.99 -9.53
CA ASN A 57 11.24 13.90 -10.10
C ASN A 57 12.56 13.76 -9.33
N GLY A 58 13.69 14.19 -9.89
CA GLY A 58 15.02 14.03 -9.27
C GLY A 58 15.22 14.72 -7.90
N THR A 59 14.17 15.32 -7.31
CA THR A 59 14.20 15.85 -5.94
C THR A 59 14.00 14.73 -4.91
N LYS A 60 14.67 14.88 -3.76
CA LYS A 60 14.77 13.86 -2.73
C LYS A 60 13.49 13.81 -1.87
N ARG A 61 12.42 13.20 -2.36
CA ARG A 61 11.41 12.63 -1.45
C ARG A 61 12.04 11.45 -0.69
N THR A 62 11.73 11.31 0.60
CA THR A 62 12.34 10.26 1.43
C THR A 62 11.71 8.90 1.10
N THR A 63 12.52 7.95 0.66
CA THR A 63 12.10 6.57 0.37
C THR A 63 11.96 5.71 1.63
N ASN A 64 12.24 6.29 2.81
CA ASN A 64 12.28 5.63 4.11
C ASN A 64 11.05 4.74 4.41
N GLY A 65 9.84 5.17 4.00
CA GLY A 65 8.61 4.41 4.23
C GLY A 65 8.56 3.11 3.41
N ALA A 66 8.83 3.21 2.10
CA ALA A 66 8.89 2.05 1.22
C ALA A 66 10.08 1.14 1.56
N GLU A 67 11.23 1.73 1.89
CA GLU A 67 12.43 1.01 2.32
C GLU A 67 12.23 0.28 3.64
N SER A 68 11.57 0.90 4.63
CA SER A 68 11.24 0.25 5.91
C SER A 68 10.30 -0.93 5.70
N TYR A 69 9.27 -0.77 4.87
CA TYR A 69 8.37 -1.87 4.52
C TYR A 69 9.12 -3.01 3.81
N HIS A 70 9.96 -2.70 2.84
CA HIS A 70 10.80 -3.69 2.15
C HIS A 70 11.81 -4.37 3.10
N SER A 71 12.37 -3.63 4.05
CA SER A 71 13.28 -4.16 5.07
C SER A 71 12.56 -5.11 6.02
N GLN A 72 11.36 -4.77 6.48
CA GLN A 72 10.57 -5.62 7.36
C GLN A 72 10.10 -6.89 6.62
N LEU A 73 9.63 -6.76 5.39
CA LEU A 73 9.32 -7.90 4.52
C LEU A 73 10.53 -8.83 4.35
N ARG A 74 11.69 -8.25 4.01
CA ARG A 74 12.94 -8.99 3.89
C ARG A 74 13.24 -9.74 5.18
N PHE A 75 13.14 -9.07 6.33
CA PHE A 75 13.37 -9.71 7.63
C PHE A 75 12.47 -10.93 7.86
N GLU A 76 11.17 -10.84 7.57
CA GLU A 76 10.22 -11.95 7.71
C GLU A 76 10.60 -13.18 6.85
N PHE A 77 11.22 -12.99 5.68
CA PHE A 77 11.69 -14.09 4.82
C PHE A 77 13.00 -14.74 5.30
N TYR A 78 13.84 -14.00 6.02
CA TYR A 78 15.16 -14.48 6.47
C TYR A 78 15.21 -14.82 7.97
N MET A 79 14.07 -14.86 8.66
CA MET A 79 14.02 -15.36 10.04
C MET A 79 14.47 -16.84 10.07
N PRO A 80 15.32 -17.25 11.02
CA PRO A 80 15.67 -18.66 11.18
C PRO A 80 14.43 -19.41 11.66
N HIS A 81 13.78 -20.10 10.73
CA HIS A 81 12.61 -20.98 10.89
C HIS A 81 11.21 -20.33 10.98
N PRO A 82 10.66 -19.74 9.91
CA PRO A 82 9.22 -19.80 9.72
C PRO A 82 8.87 -21.23 9.30
N SER A 83 7.92 -21.88 9.99
CA SER A 83 7.43 -23.19 9.54
C SER A 83 6.93 -23.08 8.10
N VAL A 84 7.22 -24.06 7.24
CA VAL A 84 6.72 -24.08 5.84
C VAL A 84 5.21 -23.86 5.78
N PHE A 85 4.47 -24.34 6.78
CA PHE A 85 3.04 -24.09 6.93
C PHE A 85 2.69 -22.63 7.22
N GLN A 86 3.49 -21.90 7.99
CA GLN A 86 3.30 -20.46 8.16
C GLN A 86 3.66 -19.70 6.88
N VAL A 87 4.73 -20.07 6.18
CA VAL A 87 5.08 -19.44 4.90
C VAL A 87 3.95 -19.64 3.88
N VAL A 88 3.48 -20.88 3.67
CA VAL A 88 2.36 -21.16 2.76
C VAL A 88 1.07 -20.48 3.22
N ARG A 89 0.80 -20.44 4.53
CA ARG A 89 -0.36 -19.69 5.05
C ARG A 89 -0.21 -18.20 4.81
N PHE A 90 0.98 -17.60 4.94
CA PHE A 90 1.25 -16.20 4.60
C PHE A 90 1.11 -15.96 3.09
N TYR A 91 1.56 -16.87 2.23
CA TYR A 91 1.37 -16.73 0.77
C TYR A 91 -0.09 -16.89 0.34
N VAL A 92 -0.84 -17.85 0.91
CA VAL A 92 -2.27 -18.05 0.60
C VAL A 92 -3.15 -16.98 1.24
N PHE A 93 -2.80 -16.47 2.43
CA PHE A 93 -3.43 -15.26 2.95
C PHE A 93 -3.06 -14.06 2.07
N ARG A 94 -1.81 -13.83 1.68
CA ARG A 94 -1.38 -12.58 1.03
C ARG A 94 -1.45 -12.55 -0.51
N LEU A 95 -1.82 -13.66 -1.16
CA LEU A 95 -2.33 -13.65 -2.54
C LEU A 95 -3.85 -13.41 -2.59
N MET A 96 -4.52 -13.53 -1.44
CA MET A 96 -5.93 -13.20 -1.29
C MET A 96 -6.14 -11.91 -0.49
N PHE A 97 -5.06 -11.28 0.03
CA PHE A 97 -5.07 -10.10 0.91
C PHE A 97 -3.99 -9.08 0.58
#